data_AF-A0A7U3UUK2-F1
#
_entry.id   AF-A0A7U3UUK2-F1
#
_cell.length_a   1.000
_cell.length_b   1.000
_cell.length_c   1.000
_cell.angle_alpha   90.00
_cell.angle_beta   90.00
_cell.angle_gamma   90.00
#
_symmetry.space_group_name_H-M   'P 1'
#
loop_
_entity.id
_entity.type
_entity.pdbx_description
1 polymer ?
#
loop_
_entity_poly.entity_id
_entity_poly.type
_entity_poly.pdbx_seq_one_letter_code
_entity_poly.pdbx_strand_id
1 'polypeptide(L)'
;MPSRHPRGFACGRRIFMPPDLVTAVLGMANSVPPAWDGLVYSPDDVGTLLVCTLQGHRGPVHHGVVLNLRGPGTGTVWAAWRDGVEPCLALLLPDCPVATEDGGEACSEFAGHPGAHSWELADPVLPPALVALFGPLLAEQDRPPDGRVLDAATRFHRPTTNRNPAR
;
A
#
# COMPACT_ATOMS: atom_id res chain seq x y z
N MET A 1 -10.86 -24.00 -16.65
CA MET A 1 -11.56 -23.72 -15.37
C MET A 1 -10.64 -22.86 -14.54
N PRO A 2 -11.02 -21.65 -14.11
CA PRO A 2 -10.14 -20.86 -13.26
C PRO A 2 -10.05 -21.55 -11.90
N SER A 3 -8.85 -21.99 -11.55
CA SER A 3 -8.53 -22.65 -10.29
C SER A 3 -8.81 -21.68 -9.15
N ARG A 4 -9.93 -21.90 -8.43
CA ARG A 4 -10.24 -21.16 -7.18
C ARG A 4 -9.18 -21.49 -6.14
N HIS A 5 -8.10 -20.72 -6.11
CA HIS A 5 -7.16 -20.75 -4.98
C HIS A 5 -7.91 -20.18 -3.78
N PRO A 6 -7.87 -20.83 -2.60
CA PRO A 6 -8.44 -20.24 -1.40
C PRO A 6 -7.75 -18.90 -1.17
N ARG A 7 -8.52 -17.81 -1.11
CA ARG A 7 -7.98 -16.46 -0.89
C ARG A 7 -7.14 -16.50 0.39
N GLY A 8 -5.86 -16.16 0.25
CA GLY A 8 -5.02 -15.92 1.41
C GLY A 8 -5.54 -14.69 2.17
N PHE A 9 -5.33 -14.65 3.47
CA PHE A 9 -5.52 -13.42 4.24
C PHE A 9 -4.19 -12.70 4.39
N ALA A 10 -4.19 -11.37 4.35
CA ALA A 10 -3.06 -10.59 4.77
C ALA A 10 -2.76 -10.82 6.27
N CYS A 11 -1.51 -10.64 6.68
CA CYS A 11 -1.05 -10.85 8.05
C CYS A 11 -1.76 -9.91 9.04
N GLY A 12 -1.92 -8.64 8.69
CA GLY A 12 -2.68 -7.65 9.45
C GLY A 12 -2.09 -7.24 10.80
N ARG A 13 -0.87 -7.68 11.13
CA ARG A 13 -0.13 -7.17 12.30
C ARG A 13 0.11 -5.67 12.14
N ARG A 14 -0.04 -4.94 13.26
CA ARG A 14 0.05 -3.47 13.29
C ARG A 14 1.11 -3.01 14.25
N ILE A 15 1.77 -1.90 13.91
CA ILE A 15 2.73 -1.25 14.79
C ILE A 15 2.77 0.25 14.52
N PHE A 16 3.01 1.05 15.55
CA PHE A 16 3.28 2.46 15.38
C PHE A 16 4.75 2.67 15.00
N MET A 17 4.98 3.60 14.08
CA MET A 17 6.32 3.98 13.67
C MET A 17 6.90 5.02 14.63
N PRO A 18 8.13 4.85 15.12
CA PRO A 18 8.72 5.83 16.02
C PRO A 18 9.17 7.10 15.28
N PRO A 19 9.17 8.27 15.95
CA PRO A 19 9.55 9.54 15.34
C PRO A 19 10.94 9.56 14.70
N ASP A 20 11.90 8.85 15.29
CA ASP A 20 13.26 8.77 14.75
C ASP A 20 13.28 8.03 13.40
N LEU A 21 12.43 7.01 13.24
CA LEU A 21 12.31 6.29 11.97
C LEU A 21 11.57 7.13 10.91
N VAL A 22 10.61 7.97 11.30
CA VAL A 22 9.99 8.96 10.39
C VAL A 22 11.07 9.87 9.80
N THR A 23 11.97 10.38 10.65
CA THR A 23 13.04 11.28 10.23
C THR A 23 14.02 10.58 9.28
N ALA A 24 14.40 9.34 9.58
CA ALA A 24 15.25 8.53 8.70
C ALA A 24 14.59 8.29 7.32
N VAL A 25 13.29 7.98 7.30
CA VAL A 25 12.52 7.77 6.07
C VAL A 25 12.50 9.03 5.21
N LEU A 26 12.24 10.19 5.79
CA LEU A 26 12.26 11.46 5.07
C LEU A 26 13.64 11.79 4.51
N GLY A 27 14.70 11.48 5.26
CA GLY A 27 16.08 11.62 4.79
C GLY A 27 16.35 10.75 3.56
N MET A 28 15.89 9.49 3.56
CA MET A 28 16.03 8.60 2.41
C MET A 28 15.20 9.09 1.21
N ALA A 29 13.91 9.40 1.43
CA ALA A 29 12.98 9.76 0.37
C ALA A 29 13.39 11.05 -0.35
N ASN A 30 13.86 12.05 0.39
CA ASN A 30 14.32 13.32 -0.16
C ASN A 30 15.76 13.27 -0.73
N SER A 31 16.47 12.15 -0.54
CA SER A 31 17.77 11.89 -1.18
C SER A 31 17.64 11.18 -2.53
N VAL A 32 16.48 10.57 -2.81
CA VAL A 32 16.16 10.07 -4.15
C VAL A 32 15.94 11.29 -5.05
N PRO A 33 16.59 11.40 -6.22
CA PRO A 33 16.40 12.53 -7.12
C PRO A 33 14.91 12.80 -7.31
N PRO A 34 14.44 14.05 -7.13
CA PRO A 34 13.02 14.34 -7.15
C PRO A 34 12.45 13.85 -8.47
N ALA A 35 11.49 12.95 -8.38
CA ALA A 35 10.76 12.53 -9.55
C ALA A 35 9.90 13.71 -9.99
N TRP A 36 10.04 14.12 -11.25
CA TRP A 36 9.16 14.91 -12.13
C TRP A 36 8.49 16.22 -11.64
N ASP A 37 8.12 16.37 -10.37
CA ASP A 37 7.32 17.47 -9.83
C ASP A 37 8.08 18.44 -8.90
N GLY A 38 9.30 18.08 -8.47
CA GLY A 38 10.13 18.91 -7.60
C GLY A 38 9.63 19.03 -6.16
N LEU A 39 8.68 18.19 -5.74
CA LEU A 39 8.10 18.21 -4.41
C LEU A 39 8.97 17.43 -3.40
N VAL A 40 9.07 17.99 -2.19
CA VAL A 40 9.76 17.39 -1.04
C VAL A 40 8.73 16.64 -0.18
N TYR A 41 9.08 15.46 0.34
CA TYR A 41 8.23 14.75 1.28
C TYR A 41 8.22 15.43 2.64
N SER A 42 7.04 15.50 3.25
CA SER A 42 6.85 15.98 4.63
C SER A 42 6.46 14.82 5.56
N PRO A 43 6.50 15.01 6.89
CA PRO A 43 6.00 14.01 7.84
C PRO A 43 4.57 13.54 7.58
N ASP A 44 3.73 14.37 6.95
CA ASP A 44 2.33 14.04 6.64
C ASP A 44 2.21 13.02 5.48
N ASP A 45 3.25 12.89 4.64
CA ASP A 45 3.31 11.89 3.59
C ASP A 45 3.62 10.48 4.14
N VAL A 46 4.08 10.39 5.40
CA VAL A 46 4.65 9.18 5.99
C VAL A 46 3.61 8.43 6.84
N GLY A 47 3.43 7.14 6.56
CA GLY A 47 2.59 6.27 7.36
C GLY A 47 3.14 6.08 8.79
N THR A 48 2.34 6.43 9.80
CA THR A 48 2.72 6.29 11.22
C THR A 48 2.10 5.08 11.91
N LEU A 49 1.01 4.53 11.37
CA LEU A 49 0.45 3.23 11.76
C LEU A 49 0.65 2.24 10.62
N LEU A 50 1.61 1.34 10.79
CA LEU A 50 1.98 0.37 9.77
C LEU A 50 1.14 -0.90 9.91
N VAL A 51 0.78 -1.50 8.78
CA VAL A 51 0.04 -2.77 8.70
C VAL A 51 0.83 -3.74 7.84
N CYS A 52 0.96 -4.99 8.29
CA CYS A 52 1.57 -6.05 7.49
C CYS A 52 0.59 -6.56 6.43
N THR A 53 0.86 -6.26 5.16
CA THR A 53 0.00 -6.62 4.01
C THR A 53 0.37 -7.95 3.36
N LEU A 54 1.55 -8.51 3.67
CA LEU A 54 1.97 -9.82 3.20
C LEU A 54 0.97 -10.92 3.59
N GLN A 55 0.82 -11.94 2.74
CA GLN A 55 0.01 -13.12 3.06
C GLN A 55 0.41 -13.69 4.42
N GLY A 56 -0.57 -14.18 5.18
CA GLY A 56 -0.38 -14.80 6.49
C GLY A 56 0.82 -15.74 6.52
N HIS A 57 1.89 -15.29 7.18
CA HIS A 57 3.18 -15.95 7.21
C HIS A 57 3.49 -16.48 8.62
N ARG A 58 4.23 -17.60 8.69
CA ARG A 58 4.69 -18.19 9.97
C ARG A 58 6.04 -17.64 10.45
N GLY A 59 6.62 -16.69 9.71
CA GLY A 59 7.88 -16.03 10.06
C GLY A 59 7.71 -14.88 11.07
N PRO A 60 8.76 -14.54 11.83
CA PRO A 60 8.68 -13.53 12.90
C PRO A 60 8.77 -12.08 12.41
N VAL A 61 9.05 -11.86 11.12
CA VAL A 61 9.28 -10.53 10.54
C VAL A 61 8.08 -10.10 9.72
N HIS A 62 7.54 -8.94 10.06
CA HIS A 62 6.46 -8.25 9.36
C HIS A 62 7.03 -7.12 8.50
N HIS A 63 6.33 -6.79 7.42
CA HIS A 63 6.69 -5.69 6.52
C HIS A 63 5.47 -4.83 6.27
N GLY A 64 5.65 -3.51 6.27
CA GLY A 64 4.57 -2.57 6.04
C GLY A 64 5.08 -1.37 5.25
N VAL A 65 4.25 -0.90 4.33
CA VAL A 65 4.51 0.29 3.53
C VAL A 65 4.56 1.51 4.45
N VAL A 66 5.62 2.28 4.32
CA VAL A 66 5.81 3.55 5.03
C VAL A 66 5.53 4.72 4.11
N LEU A 67 6.07 4.68 2.89
CA LEU A 67 5.96 5.76 1.91
C LEU A 67 6.17 5.22 0.50
N ASN A 68 5.22 5.45 -0.40
CA ASN A 68 5.39 5.20 -1.84
C ASN A 68 6.15 6.38 -2.46
N LEU A 69 7.27 6.12 -3.13
CA LEU A 69 7.99 7.20 -3.78
C LEU A 69 7.27 7.60 -5.08
N ARG A 70 7.13 8.89 -5.28
CA ARG A 70 6.67 9.54 -6.51
C ARG A 70 7.61 9.15 -7.65
N GLY A 71 7.04 8.98 -8.83
CA GLY A 71 7.77 8.65 -10.05
C GLY A 71 7.71 7.17 -10.43
N PRO A 72 7.80 6.84 -11.73
CA PRO A 72 7.80 5.46 -12.19
C PRO A 72 9.10 4.76 -11.77
N GLY A 73 8.96 3.60 -11.12
CA GLY A 73 10.09 2.73 -10.78
C GLY A 73 11.02 3.26 -9.68
N THR A 74 10.60 4.29 -8.93
CA THR A 74 11.36 4.79 -7.77
C THR A 74 11.21 3.89 -6.55
N GLY A 75 10.19 3.02 -6.54
CA GLY A 75 9.97 2.03 -5.51
C GLY A 75 9.26 2.59 -4.28
N THR A 76 9.32 1.82 -3.21
CA THR A 76 8.56 2.08 -2.00
C THR A 76 9.47 1.93 -0.79
N VAL A 77 9.32 2.81 0.20
CA VAL A 77 9.97 2.67 1.50
C VAL A 77 9.09 1.80 2.39
N TRP A 78 9.68 0.73 2.90
CA TRP A 78 9.08 -0.25 3.79
C TRP A 78 9.73 -0.19 5.16
N ALA A 79 9.01 -0.56 6.21
CA ALA A 79 9.61 -0.91 7.48
C ALA A 79 9.51 -2.42 7.72
N ALA A 80 10.48 -2.96 8.44
CA ALA A 80 10.45 -4.34 8.91
C ALA A 80 10.49 -4.38 10.44
N TRP A 81 9.65 -5.21 11.05
CA TRP A 81 9.60 -5.35 12.52
C TRP A 81 9.28 -6.78 12.95
N ARG A 82 9.49 -7.06 14.25
CA ARG A 82 9.08 -8.31 14.89
C ARG A 82 8.02 -8.01 15.97
N ASP A 83 7.18 -8.97 16.28
CA ASP A 83 6.21 -8.85 17.37
C ASP A 83 6.89 -8.40 18.68
N GLY A 84 6.38 -7.32 19.29
CA GLY A 84 6.90 -6.76 20.53
C GLY A 84 8.21 -5.97 20.41
N VAL A 85 8.73 -5.76 19.19
CA VAL A 85 9.94 -4.98 18.93
C VAL A 85 9.57 -3.76 18.11
N GLU A 86 9.97 -2.58 18.59
CA GLU A 86 9.77 -1.32 17.88
C GLU A 86 10.48 -1.34 16.51
N PRO A 87 9.86 -0.81 15.43
CA PRO A 87 10.51 -0.75 14.12
C PRO A 87 11.73 0.16 14.18
N CYS A 88 12.89 -0.37 13.82
CA CYS A 88 14.14 0.40 13.77
C CYS A 88 14.81 0.36 12.39
N LEU A 89 14.18 -0.29 11.41
CA LEU A 89 14.72 -0.49 10.08
C LEU A 89 13.70 -0.06 9.03
N ALA A 90 14.13 0.83 8.14
CA ALA A 90 13.44 1.18 6.91
C ALA A 90 14.28 0.80 5.69
N LEU A 91 13.62 0.32 4.65
CA LEU A 91 14.20 -0.28 3.45
C LEU A 91 13.56 0.35 2.22
N LEU A 92 14.37 0.88 1.30
CA LEU A 92 13.88 1.21 -0.04
C LEU A 92 13.90 -0.06 -0.88
N LEU A 93 12.72 -0.56 -1.25
CA LEU A 93 12.57 -1.77 -2.05
C LEU A 93 11.88 -1.45 -3.38
N PRO A 94 12.30 -2.08 -4.49
CA PRO A 94 11.61 -1.95 -5.77
C PRO A 94 10.21 -2.57 -5.69
N ASP A 95 9.26 -2.03 -6.45
CA ASP A 95 7.91 -2.56 -6.52
C ASP A 95 7.89 -3.91 -7.27
N CYS A 96 6.92 -4.76 -6.94
CA CYS A 96 6.72 -6.01 -7.65
C CYS A 96 6.34 -5.73 -9.13
N PRO A 97 7.02 -6.37 -10.10
CA PRO A 97 6.80 -6.08 -11.52
C PRO A 97 5.52 -6.74 -12.07
N VAL A 98 4.80 -7.50 -11.25
CA VAL A 98 3.62 -8.26 -11.67
C VAL A 98 2.38 -7.37 -11.59
N ALA A 99 1.59 -7.40 -12.65
CA ALA A 99 0.26 -6.82 -12.73
C ALA A 99 -0.74 -7.89 -13.18
N THR A 100 -2.03 -7.63 -12.99
CA THR A 100 -3.10 -8.47 -13.55
C THR A 100 -2.96 -8.61 -15.07
N GLU A 101 -3.46 -9.71 -15.63
CA GLU A 101 -3.28 -10.04 -17.07
C GLU A 101 -3.86 -8.97 -18.02
N ASP A 102 -4.84 -8.20 -17.56
CA ASP A 102 -5.44 -7.08 -18.30
C ASP A 102 -4.69 -5.75 -18.08
N GLY A 103 -3.59 -5.75 -17.32
CA GLY A 103 -2.80 -4.58 -16.96
C GLY A 103 -3.53 -3.60 -16.03
N GLY A 104 -4.64 -4.02 -15.41
CA GLY A 104 -5.52 -3.16 -14.62
C GLY A 104 -4.98 -2.82 -13.23
N GLU A 105 -4.41 -3.79 -12.53
CA GLU A 105 -3.95 -3.64 -11.14
C GLU A 105 -2.51 -4.15 -10.99
N ALA A 106 -1.60 -3.26 -10.56
CA ALA A 106 -0.22 -3.61 -10.23
C ALA A 106 -0.13 -4.08 -8.77
N CYS A 107 0.81 -4.99 -8.49
CA CYS A 107 0.95 -5.53 -7.15
C CYS A 107 1.52 -4.45 -6.23
N SER A 108 0.88 -4.21 -5.10
CA SER A 108 1.30 -3.17 -4.13
C SER A 108 2.45 -3.61 -3.21
N GLU A 109 2.98 -4.82 -3.42
CA GLU A 109 4.06 -5.39 -2.62
C GLU A 109 5.43 -5.18 -3.27
N PHE A 110 6.51 -5.35 -2.51
CA PHE A 110 7.88 -5.25 -3.03
C PHE A 110 8.29 -6.44 -3.91
N ALA A 111 9.27 -6.27 -4.78
CA ALA A 111 9.75 -7.33 -5.66
C ALA A 111 10.30 -8.53 -4.86
N GLY A 112 9.80 -9.73 -5.18
CA GLY A 112 10.17 -10.96 -4.48
C GLY A 112 9.47 -11.13 -3.13
N HIS A 113 8.38 -10.40 -2.87
CA HIS A 113 7.55 -10.61 -1.69
C HIS A 113 7.09 -12.08 -1.57
N PRO A 114 7.00 -12.61 -0.34
CA PRO A 114 6.44 -13.94 -0.14
C PRO A 114 4.91 -13.92 -0.29
N GLY A 115 4.35 -15.07 -0.67
CA GLY A 115 2.90 -15.27 -0.73
C GLY A 115 2.25 -14.73 -2.01
N ALA A 116 0.93 -14.62 -1.96
CA ALA A 116 0.09 -14.18 -3.08
C ALA A 116 0.24 -12.68 -3.37
N HIS A 117 -0.13 -12.26 -4.58
CA HIS A 117 -0.16 -10.84 -4.95
C HIS A 117 -1.28 -10.09 -4.21
N SER A 118 -1.15 -8.77 -4.10
CA SER A 118 -2.06 -7.94 -3.28
C SER A 118 -3.54 -8.14 -3.63
N TRP A 119 -3.88 -8.25 -4.92
CA TRP A 119 -5.25 -8.48 -5.40
C TRP A 119 -5.82 -9.87 -5.08
N GLU A 120 -4.97 -10.83 -4.71
CA GLU A 120 -5.37 -12.19 -4.33
C GLU A 120 -5.64 -12.33 -2.82
N LEU A 121 -5.28 -11.31 -2.05
CA LEU A 121 -5.43 -11.29 -0.61
C LEU A 121 -6.71 -10.60 -0.18
N ALA A 122 -7.31 -11.12 0.88
CA ALA A 122 -8.34 -10.42 1.63
C ALA A 122 -7.75 -9.85 2.90
N ASP A 123 -8.25 -8.69 3.33
CA ASP A 123 -7.95 -8.20 4.66
C ASP A 123 -8.41 -9.20 5.72
N PRO A 124 -7.63 -9.42 6.78
CA PRO A 124 -8.08 -10.24 7.89
C PRO A 124 -9.33 -9.57 8.48
N VAL A 125 -10.42 -10.34 8.55
CA VAL A 125 -11.68 -9.88 9.14
C VAL A 125 -11.39 -9.41 10.56
N LEU A 126 -11.47 -8.10 10.79
CA LEU A 126 -11.38 -7.54 12.13
C LEU A 126 -12.56 -8.06 12.95
N PRO A 127 -12.35 -8.50 14.20
CA PRO A 127 -13.45 -8.80 15.12
C PRO A 127 -14.43 -7.61 15.18
N PRO A 128 -15.75 -7.84 15.23
CA PRO A 128 -16.74 -6.76 15.26
C PRO A 128 -16.50 -5.70 16.34
N ALA A 129 -15.94 -6.11 17.49
CA ALA A 129 -15.55 -5.22 18.57
C ALA A 129 -14.42 -4.25 18.18
N LEU A 130 -13.43 -4.69 17.39
CA LEU A 130 -12.34 -3.84 16.91
C LEU A 130 -12.81 -2.94 15.76
N VAL A 131 -13.71 -3.42 14.89
CA VAL A 131 -14.36 -2.56 13.87
C VAL A 131 -15.16 -1.45 14.53
N ALA A 132 -15.89 -1.73 15.60
CA ALA A 132 -16.66 -0.71 16.31
C ALA A 132 -15.78 0.35 17.00
N LEU A 133 -14.59 -0.05 17.47
CA LEU A 133 -13.67 0.84 18.19
C LEU A 133 -12.74 1.63 17.26
N PHE A 134 -12.32 1.04 16.13
CA PHE A 134 -11.34 1.62 15.21
C PHE A 134 -11.91 1.92 13.82
N GLY A 135 -13.18 1.64 13.56
CA GLY A 135 -13.83 1.85 12.26
C GLY A 135 -13.63 3.25 11.67
N PRO A 136 -13.76 4.34 12.45
CA PRO A 136 -13.46 5.69 11.97
C PRO A 136 -12.00 5.87 11.57
N LEU A 137 -11.06 5.34 12.37
CA LEU A 137 -9.61 5.46 12.16
C LEU A 137 -9.12 4.63 10.97
N LEU A 138 -9.72 3.46 10.73
CA LEU A 138 -9.41 2.60 9.60
C LEU A 138 -9.96 3.18 8.28
N ALA A 139 -11.14 3.81 8.32
CA ALA A 139 -11.71 4.50 7.17
C ALA A 139 -10.90 5.75 6.76
N GLU A 140 -10.12 6.33 7.67
CA GLU A 140 -9.23 7.46 7.39
C GLU A 140 -7.93 7.04 6.69
N GLN A 141 -7.47 5.80 6.84
CA GLN A 141 -6.27 5.29 6.16
C GLN A 141 -6.48 5.07 4.65
N ASP A 142 -7.72 4.82 4.21
CA ASP A 142 -8.09 4.65 2.79
C ASP A 142 -8.55 5.96 2.12
N ARG A 143 -8.55 7.08 2.84
CA ARG A 143 -8.99 8.37 2.30
C ARG A 143 -7.89 8.95 1.40
N PRO A 144 -8.17 9.24 0.12
CA PRO A 144 -7.22 9.98 -0.70
C PRO A 144 -6.93 11.36 -0.08
N PRO A 145 -5.71 11.89 -0.23
CA PRO A 145 -5.25 13.11 0.46
C PRO A 145 -6.07 14.37 0.12
N ASP A 146 -6.95 14.31 -0.87
CA ASP A 146 -7.87 15.39 -1.27
C ASP A 146 -9.21 15.38 -0.50
N GLY A 147 -9.41 14.47 0.46
CA GLY A 147 -10.58 14.43 1.34
C GLY A 147 -11.88 14.04 0.64
N ARG A 148 -11.83 13.64 -0.64
CA ARG A 148 -13.02 13.25 -1.40
C ARG A 148 -13.40 11.80 -1.09
N VAL A 149 -14.57 11.62 -0.52
CA VAL A 149 -15.25 10.32 -0.50
C VAL A 149 -15.68 10.03 -1.95
N LEU A 150 -14.93 9.18 -2.64
CA LEU A 150 -15.39 8.64 -3.92
C LEU A 150 -16.47 7.61 -3.62
N ASP A 151 -17.72 7.97 -3.88
CA ASP A 151 -18.82 7.02 -3.88
C ASP A 151 -18.50 5.90 -4.89
N ALA A 152 -18.56 4.66 -4.41
CA ALA A 152 -18.18 3.45 -5.14
C ALA A 152 -18.99 3.27 -6.45
N ALA A 153 -20.07 4.03 -6.62
CA ALA A 153 -20.93 4.01 -7.79
C ALA A 153 -20.40 4.74 -9.05
N THR A 154 -19.26 5.45 -9.01
CA THR A 154 -18.85 6.31 -10.16
C THR A 154 -17.63 5.81 -10.95
N ARG A 155 -17.04 4.66 -10.63
CA ARG A 155 -16.12 4.00 -11.58
C ARG A 155 -16.97 3.37 -12.68
N PHE A 156 -16.64 3.63 -13.94
CA PHE A 156 -17.31 3.17 -15.16
C PHE A 156 -18.40 4.09 -15.76
N HIS A 157 -18.02 5.31 -16.13
CA HIS A 157 -18.49 5.86 -17.40
C HIS A 157 -17.32 6.45 -18.19
N ARG A 158 -16.80 5.68 -19.14
CA ARG A 158 -15.94 6.20 -20.20
C ARG A 158 -16.85 6.92 -21.20
N PRO A 159 -16.60 8.20 -21.57
CA PRO A 159 -17.32 8.81 -22.68
C PRO A 159 -16.93 8.07 -23.96
N THR A 160 -17.90 7.43 -24.62
CA THR A 160 -17.72 6.93 -25.98
C THR A 160 -17.54 8.13 -26.91
N THR A 161 -16.32 8.34 -27.41
CA THR A 161 -16.09 9.24 -28.54
C THR A 161 -16.71 8.61 -29.79
N ASN A 162 -17.85 9.14 -30.22
CA ASN A 162 -18.46 8.77 -31.48
C ASN A 162 -17.61 9.36 -32.63
N ARG A 163 -16.85 8.51 -33.32
CA ARG A 163 -16.36 8.79 -34.68
C ARG A 163 -17.55 8.64 -35.63
N ASN A 164 -18.03 9.75 -36.20
CA ASN A 164 -18.88 9.68 -37.38
C ASN A 164 -17.99 9.72 -38.64
N PRO A 165 -18.12 8.79 -39.59
CA PRO A 165 -17.41 8.85 -40.85
C PRO A 165 -18.03 9.88 -41.82
N ALA A 166 -17.18 10.35 -42.72
CA ALA A 166 -17.44 11.31 -43.78
C ALA A 166 -18.67 11.01 -44.63
N ARG A 167 -19.30 12.10 -45.12
CA ARG A 167 -19.82 12.24 -46.47
C ARG A 167 -19.74 13.69 -46.90
#